data_AF-A0A562ZJZ1-F1
#
_entry.id   AF-A0A562ZJZ1-F1
#
_cell.length_a   1.000
_cell.length_b   1.000
_cell.length_c   1.000
_cell.angle_alpha   90.00
_cell.angle_beta   90.00
_cell.angle_gamma   90.00
#
_symmetry.space_group_name_H-M   'P 1'
#
loop_
_entity.id
_entity.type
_entity.pdbx_description
1 polymer ?
#
loop_
_entity_poly.entity_id
_entity_poly.type
_entity_poly.pdbx_seq_one_letter_code
_entity_poly.pdbx_strand_id
1 'polypeptide(L)'
;MSDLAQTRRRNLVHLHKEFMQGMLAGGAPPKGLEMAFAQQLQISASMLSQIKSSRPIGDKLARQVETHTGRPPGWLDLEHEEAAAADEREEAFLAAARHAWRNANAKAKRELLRDMKARAQ
;
A
#
# COMPACT_ATOMS: atom_id res chain seq x y z
N MET A 1 -13.28 -10.51 10.77
CA MET A 1 -13.02 -9.26 11.49
C MET A 1 -11.53 -8.99 11.38
N SER A 2 -11.11 -8.00 10.59
CA SER A 2 -9.71 -7.57 10.59
C SER A 2 -9.36 -6.98 11.95
N ASP A 3 -8.14 -7.20 12.40
CA ASP A 3 -7.62 -6.54 13.59
C ASP A 3 -7.55 -5.02 13.32
N LEU A 4 -8.16 -4.19 14.19
CA LEU A 4 -8.16 -2.73 14.05
C LEU A 4 -6.74 -2.17 13.89
N ALA A 5 -5.76 -2.76 14.58
CA ALA A 5 -4.36 -2.35 14.43
C ALA A 5 -3.81 -2.64 13.01
N GLN A 6 -4.27 -3.71 12.37
CA GLN A 6 -3.94 -4.05 10.99
C GLN A 6 -4.63 -3.12 10.00
N THR A 7 -5.91 -2.80 10.21
CA THR A 7 -6.68 -1.86 9.38
C THR A 7 -6.03 -0.48 9.37
N ARG A 8 -5.71 0.06 10.55
CA ARG A 8 -5.01 1.35 10.67
C ARG A 8 -3.66 1.35 9.96
N ARG A 9 -2.87 0.28 10.11
CA ARG A 9 -1.57 0.15 9.44
C ARG A 9 -1.71 0.18 7.93
N ARG A 10 -2.63 -0.63 7.41
CA ARG A 10 -2.92 -0.73 5.98
C ARG A 10 -3.34 0.63 5.40
N ASN A 11 -4.25 1.32 6.09
CA ASN A 11 -4.71 2.64 5.71
C ASN A 11 -3.58 3.68 5.75
N LEU A 12 -2.68 3.63 6.74
CA LEU A 12 -1.50 4.50 6.78
C LEU A 12 -0.53 4.23 5.61
N VAL A 13 -0.31 2.97 5.23
CA VAL A 13 0.52 2.61 4.07
C VAL A 13 -0.10 3.14 2.78
N HIS A 14 -1.42 3.08 2.65
CA HIS A 14 -2.14 3.66 1.53
C HIS A 14 -1.93 5.18 1.44
N LEU A 15 -2.13 5.92 2.54
CA LEU A 15 -1.90 7.38 2.60
C LEU A 15 -0.44 7.74 2.23
N HIS A 16 0.53 6.93 2.66
CA HIS A 16 1.94 7.13 2.27
C HIS A 16 2.14 6.96 0.75
N LYS A 17 1.48 5.96 0.13
CA LYS A 17 1.54 5.74 -1.32
C LYS A 17 0.91 6.90 -2.10
N GLU A 18 -0.27 7.35 -1.68
CA GLU A 18 -0.94 8.53 -2.27
C GLU A 18 -0.03 9.77 -2.20
N PHE A 19 0.57 10.02 -1.03
CA PHE A 19 1.52 11.12 -0.84
C PHE A 19 2.71 11.03 -1.80
N MET A 20 3.36 9.86 -1.90
CA MET A 20 4.48 9.67 -2.82
C MET A 20 4.07 9.88 -4.27
N GLN A 21 2.92 9.35 -4.69
CA GLN A 21 2.41 9.51 -6.04
C GLN A 21 2.15 11.00 -6.38
N GLY A 22 1.55 11.75 -5.46
CA GLY A 22 1.35 13.19 -5.62
C GLY A 22 2.67 13.96 -5.74
N MET A 23 3.66 13.65 -4.89
CA MET A 23 4.98 14.28 -4.93
C MET A 23 5.75 13.96 -6.21
N LEU A 24 5.73 12.70 -6.65
CA LEU A 24 6.40 12.28 -7.89
C LEU A 24 5.74 12.90 -9.13
N ALA A 25 4.41 12.98 -9.16
CA ALA A 25 3.68 13.66 -10.23
C ALA A 25 4.01 15.17 -10.28
N GLY A 26 4.30 15.78 -9.12
CA GLY A 26 4.80 17.15 -9.00
C GLY A 26 6.28 17.34 -9.33
N GLY A 27 6.99 16.28 -9.75
CA GLY A 27 8.40 16.33 -10.14
C GLY A 27 9.40 16.26 -8.97
N ALA A 28 8.95 15.93 -7.76
CA ALA A 28 9.84 15.76 -6.63
C ALA A 28 10.76 14.53 -6.81
N PRO A 29 12.02 14.58 -6.37
CA PRO A 29 12.90 13.42 -6.41
C PRO A 29 12.41 12.30 -5.47
N PRO A 30 12.59 11.01 -5.82
CA PRO A 30 12.15 9.89 -4.96
C PRO A 30 12.88 9.84 -3.61
N LYS A 31 14.11 10.37 -3.57
CA LYS A 31 14.95 10.33 -2.37
C LYS A 31 14.41 11.27 -1.31
N GLY A 32 14.07 10.72 -0.14
CA GLY A 32 13.63 11.49 1.02
C GLY A 32 12.11 11.63 1.17
N LEU A 33 11.30 11.03 0.27
CA LEU A 33 9.84 11.11 0.38
C LEU A 33 9.29 10.46 1.67
N GLU A 34 9.91 9.37 2.14
CA GLU A 34 9.53 8.76 3.42
C GLU A 34 9.82 9.70 4.60
N MET A 35 10.91 10.46 4.55
CA MET A 35 11.22 11.47 5.57
C MET A 35 10.24 12.64 5.51
N ALA A 36 9.87 13.10 4.32
CA ALA A 36 8.90 14.17 4.12
C ALA A 36 7.50 13.78 4.66
N PHE A 37 7.06 12.54 4.40
CA PHE A 37 5.79 12.05 4.95
C PHE A 37 5.84 11.93 6.48
N ALA A 38 6.93 11.41 7.04
CA ALA A 38 7.12 11.35 8.49
C ALA A 38 7.06 12.76 9.13
N GLN A 39 7.67 13.76 8.48
CA GLN A 39 7.60 15.16 8.90
C GLN A 39 6.18 15.74 8.83
N GLN A 40 5.43 15.45 7.77
CA GLN A 40 4.01 15.84 7.67
C GLN A 40 3.19 15.27 8.82
N LEU A 41 3.43 14.01 9.17
CA LEU A 41 2.78 13.33 10.29
C LEU A 41 3.34 13.72 11.66
N GLN A 42 4.38 14.56 11.74
CA GLN A 42 5.09 14.94 12.97
C GLN A 42 5.63 13.73 13.77
N ILE A 43 6.17 12.74 13.06
CA ILE A 43 6.85 11.57 13.65
C ILE A 43 8.25 11.41 13.08
N SER A 44 9.08 10.59 13.73
CA SER A 44 10.39 10.24 13.17
C SER A 44 10.26 9.24 12.02
N ALA A 45 11.19 9.29 11.06
CA ALA A 45 11.25 8.30 9.98
C ALA A 45 11.38 6.86 10.52
N SER A 46 12.13 6.67 11.61
CA SER A 46 12.23 5.37 12.30
C SER A 46 10.87 4.89 12.83
N MET A 47 10.09 5.77 13.45
CA MET A 47 8.74 5.43 13.90
C MET A 47 7.83 5.06 12.73
N LEU A 48 7.89 5.80 11.63
CA LEU A 48 7.13 5.49 10.41
C LEU A 48 7.50 4.09 9.87
N SER A 49 8.79 3.76 9.78
CA SER A 49 9.24 2.43 9.33
C SER A 49 8.80 1.32 10.30
N GLN A 50 8.80 1.57 11.61
CA GLN A 50 8.27 0.64 12.61
C GLN A 50 6.76 0.41 12.44
N ILE A 51 5.98 1.47 12.21
CA ILE A 51 4.53 1.36 12.01
C ILE A 51 4.22 0.54 10.75
N LYS A 52 4.94 0.81 9.66
CA LYS A 52 4.79 0.07 8.38
C LYS A 52 5.08 -1.44 8.54
N SER A 53 5.95 -1.82 9.47
CA SER A 53 6.36 -3.22 9.68
C SER A 53 5.54 -3.93 10.76
N SER A 54 5.56 -3.44 12.00
CA SER A 54 5.06 -4.21 13.16
C SER A 54 4.38 -3.39 14.24
N ARG A 55 4.73 -2.11 14.41
CA ARG A 55 4.23 -1.28 15.51
C ARG A 55 2.73 -0.98 15.33
N PRO A 56 1.87 -1.28 16.32
CA PRO A 56 0.46 -0.95 16.25
C PRO A 56 0.22 0.56 16.38
N ILE A 57 -0.86 1.03 15.76
CA ILE A 57 -1.30 2.43 15.80
C ILE A 57 -2.42 2.55 16.84
N GLY A 58 -2.13 3.24 17.95
CA GLY A 58 -3.13 3.61 18.95
C GLY A 58 -3.98 4.82 18.53
N ASP A 59 -5.04 5.09 19.27
CA ASP A 59 -6.06 6.08 18.89
C ASP A 59 -5.49 7.48 18.71
N LYS A 60 -4.62 7.93 19.62
CA LYS A 60 -3.99 9.27 19.53
C LYS A 60 -3.22 9.44 18.23
N LEU A 61 -2.44 8.43 17.85
CA LEU A 61 -1.66 8.46 16.62
C LEU A 61 -2.57 8.36 15.39
N ALA A 62 -3.64 7.57 15.45
CA ALA A 62 -4.62 7.50 14.37
C ALA A 62 -5.25 8.87 14.10
N ARG A 63 -5.77 9.54 15.13
CA ARG A 63 -6.37 10.88 14.99
C ARG A 63 -5.36 11.93 14.50
N GLN A 64 -4.10 11.85 14.94
CA GLN A 64 -3.01 12.70 14.44
C GLN A 64 -2.77 12.50 12.94
N VAL A 65 -2.68 11.25 12.49
CA VAL A 65 -2.48 10.94 11.07
C VAL A 65 -3.63 11.45 10.21
N GLU A 66 -4.88 11.24 10.64
CA GLU A 66 -6.05 11.75 9.93
C GLU A 66 -6.02 13.27 9.78
N THR A 67 -5.72 13.98 10.87
CA THR A 67 -5.61 15.44 10.86
C THR A 67 -4.54 15.93 9.88
N HIS A 68 -3.34 15.33 9.92
CA HIS A 68 -2.22 15.74 9.05
C HIS A 68 -2.37 15.28 7.59
N THR A 69 -3.30 14.38 7.29
CA THR A 69 -3.61 13.93 5.93
C THR A 69 -4.94 14.45 5.40
N GLY A 70 -5.64 15.30 6.18
CA GLY A 70 -6.92 15.88 5.78
C GLY A 70 -8.06 14.87 5.70
N ARG A 71 -7.96 13.75 6.44
CA ARG A 71 -8.99 12.71 6.51
C ARG A 71 -9.94 12.97 7.68
N PRO A 72 -11.23 12.61 7.57
CA PRO A 72 -12.17 12.77 8.66
C PRO A 72 -11.81 11.87 9.86
N PRO A 73 -12.21 12.24 11.09
CA PRO A 73 -12.02 11.39 12.26
C PRO A 73 -12.63 10.01 12.06
N GLY A 74 -11.87 8.96 12.35
CA GLY A 74 -12.34 7.58 12.18
C GLY A 74 -11.98 6.95 10.84
N TRP A 75 -11.47 7.73 9.89
CA TRP A 75 -11.10 7.22 8.57
C TRP A 75 -10.09 6.06 8.65
N LEU A 76 -9.09 6.11 9.53
CA LEU A 76 -8.12 5.02 9.68
C LEU A 76 -8.71 3.75 10.28
N ASP A 77 -9.88 3.82 10.92
CA ASP A 77 -10.52 2.68 11.58
C ASP A 77 -11.40 1.86 10.61
N LEU A 78 -11.76 2.46 9.47
CA LEU A 78 -12.62 1.85 8.46
C LEU A 78 -11.80 1.03 7.47
N GLU A 79 -12.39 -0.07 6.97
CA GLU A 79 -11.83 -0.77 5.83
C GLU A 79 -12.13 0.02 4.55
N HIS A 80 -11.09 0.44 3.83
CA HIS A 80 -11.23 1.04 2.50
C HIS A 80 -10.78 0.03 1.44
N GLU A 81 -11.53 -0.07 0.34
CA GLU A 81 -11.16 -0.94 -0.79
C GLU A 81 -9.88 -0.45 -1.46
N GLU A 82 -9.62 0.85 -1.44
CA GLU A 82 -8.42 1.47 -2.01
C GLU A 82 -7.19 1.24 -1.12
N ALA A 83 -7.42 1.14 0.20
CA ALA A 83 -6.38 0.83 1.18
C ALA A 83 -6.16 -0.67 1.36
N ALA A 84 -7.16 -1.51 1.08
CA ALA A 84 -6.92 -2.89 0.68
C ALA A 84 -5.95 -2.80 -0.49
N ALA A 85 -4.66 -3.01 -0.19
CA ALA A 85 -3.59 -2.72 -1.11
C ALA A 85 -3.95 -3.27 -2.49
N ALA A 86 -3.44 -2.64 -3.56
CA ALA A 86 -3.02 -3.42 -4.72
C ALA A 86 -2.27 -4.63 -4.14
N ASP A 87 -2.95 -5.77 -4.12
CA ASP A 87 -2.77 -6.76 -3.05
C ASP A 87 -1.30 -7.17 -3.12
N GLU A 88 -0.53 -7.14 -2.04
CA GLU A 88 0.89 -7.53 -2.13
C GLU A 88 1.01 -8.95 -2.72
N ARG A 89 -0.05 -9.76 -2.56
CA ARG A 89 -0.25 -11.04 -3.25
C ARG A 89 -0.65 -10.89 -4.71
N GLU A 90 -1.44 -9.90 -5.10
CA GLU A 90 -1.70 -9.54 -6.49
C GLU A 90 -0.41 -9.04 -7.17
N GLU A 91 0.38 -8.20 -6.53
CA GLU A 91 1.65 -7.71 -7.06
C GLU A 91 2.69 -8.84 -7.13
N ALA A 92 2.74 -9.72 -6.12
CA ALA A 92 3.52 -10.96 -6.18
C ALA A 92 3.00 -11.92 -7.27
N PHE A 93 1.69 -12.02 -7.46
CA PHE A 93 1.07 -12.80 -8.52
C PHE A 93 1.44 -12.25 -9.90
N LEU A 94 1.36 -10.94 -10.10
CA LEU A 94 1.75 -10.27 -11.34
C LEU A 94 3.25 -10.46 -11.62
N ALA A 95 4.10 -10.38 -10.60
CA ALA A 95 5.53 -10.64 -10.71
C ALA A 95 5.80 -12.10 -11.12
N ALA A 96 5.16 -13.07 -10.45
CA ALA A 96 5.27 -14.49 -10.77
C ALA A 96 4.74 -14.82 -12.16
N ALA A 97 3.57 -14.29 -12.54
CA ALA A 97 2.96 -14.47 -13.86
C ALA A 97 3.86 -13.89 -14.96
N ARG A 98 4.44 -12.71 -14.74
CA ARG A 98 5.38 -12.08 -15.69
C ARG A 98 6.66 -12.89 -15.84
N HIS A 99 7.20 -13.44 -14.76
CA HIS A 99 8.37 -14.32 -14.78
C HIS A 99 8.08 -15.61 -15.55
N ALA A 100 6.96 -16.27 -15.23
CA ALA A 100 6.50 -17.47 -15.93
C ALA A 100 6.31 -17.21 -17.44
N TRP A 101 5.70 -16.08 -17.81
CA TRP A 101 5.50 -15.71 -19.22
C TRP A 101 6.82 -15.55 -19.99
N ARG A 102 7.82 -14.88 -19.42
CA ARG A 102 9.10 -14.63 -20.11
C ARG A 102 9.89 -15.90 -20.36
N ASN A 103 9.84 -16.85 -19.42
CA ASN A 103 10.57 -18.12 -19.49
C ASN A 103 9.78 -19.24 -20.22
N ALA A 104 8.52 -19.01 -20.55
CA ALA A 104 7.66 -20.01 -21.18
C ALA A 104 7.80 -20.08 -22.71
N ASN A 105 7.68 -21.30 -23.24
CA ASN A 105 7.54 -21.58 -24.67
C ASN A 105 6.11 -21.26 -25.19
N ALA A 106 5.91 -21.35 -26.50
CA ALA A 106 4.65 -20.98 -27.15
C ALA A 106 3.43 -21.84 -26.71
N LYS A 107 3.64 -23.07 -26.22
CA LYS A 107 2.56 -23.91 -25.68
C LYS A 107 2.16 -23.43 -24.28
N ALA A 108 3.13 -23.28 -23.38
CA ALA A 108 2.91 -22.85 -22.01
C ALA A 108 2.30 -21.43 -21.91
N LYS A 109 2.67 -20.52 -22.81
CA LYS A 109 2.03 -19.19 -22.91
C LYS A 109 0.54 -19.26 -23.24
N ARG A 110 0.15 -20.12 -24.18
CA ARG A 110 -1.26 -20.31 -24.57
C ARG A 110 -2.09 -20.90 -23.43
N GLU A 111 -1.52 -21.86 -22.71
CA GLU A 111 -2.16 -22.47 -21.53
C GLU A 111 -2.34 -21.43 -20.42
N LEU A 112 -1.30 -20.66 -20.09
CA LEU A 112 -1.38 -19.59 -19.07
C LEU A 112 -2.49 -18.57 -19.39
N LEU A 113 -2.56 -18.10 -20.65
CA LEU A 113 -3.60 -17.15 -21.07
C LEU A 113 -5.01 -17.75 -20.99
N ARG A 114 -5.17 -19.02 -21.38
CA ARG A 114 -6.46 -19.71 -21.30
C ARG A 114 -6.92 -19.81 -19.84
N ASP A 115 -6.02 -20.23 -18.96
CA ASP A 115 -6.34 -20.44 -17.55
C ASP A 115 -6.64 -19.11 -16.84
N MET A 116 -5.93 -18.03 -17.18
CA MET A 116 -6.25 -16.68 -16.69
C MET A 116 -7.63 -16.20 -17.18
N LYS A 117 -7.98 -16.40 -18.47
CA LYS A 117 -9.29 -16.03 -19.02
C LYS A 117 -10.46 -16.84 -18.46
N ALA A 118 -10.23 -18.11 -18.14
CA ALA A 118 -11.25 -18.97 -17.56
C ALA A 118 -11.61 -18.56 -16.11
N ARG A 119 -10.67 -17.91 -15.40
CA ARG A 119 -10.86 -17.44 -14.02
C ARG A 119 -11.33 -15.99 -13.93
N ALA A 120 -11.33 -15.25 -15.05
CA ALA A 120 -11.75 -13.85 -15.14
C ALA A 120 -13.21 -13.69 -15.60
N GLN A 121 -13.92 -14.79 -15.83
CA GLN A 121 -15.35 -14.88 -16.16
C GLN A 121 -16.09 -15.50 -14.97
#